data_AF-A0A183JMG8-F1
#
_entry.id   AF-A0A183JMG8-F1
#
_cell.length_a   1.000
_cell.length_b   1.000
_cell.length_c   1.000
_cell.angle_alpha   90.00
_cell.angle_beta   90.00
_cell.angle_gamma   90.00
#
_symmetry.space_group_name_H-M   'P 1'
#
loop_
_entity.id
_entity.type
_entity.pdbx_description
1 polymer ?
#
loop_
_entity_poly.entity_id
_entity_poly.type
_entity_poly.pdbx_seq_one_letter_code
_entity_poly.pdbx_strand_id
1 'polypeptide(L)'
;MGRSIIGYRLPHGHGPAQLLGRVNPQLPQAFYPLKQLHSEFDGVEVGDDDIIMARCVYDSTSKTQDVGMGPTHHDEMCNLYIMYHSR
;
A
#
# COMPACT_ATOMS: atom_id res chain seq x y z
N MET A 1 -13.56 3.34 -5.52
CA MET A 1 -13.33 2.19 -6.44
C MET A 1 -12.24 1.26 -5.95
N GLY A 2 -11.34 1.73 -5.09
CA GLY A 2 -10.27 0.89 -4.52
C GLY A 2 -10.81 -0.39 -3.85
N ARG A 3 -10.24 -1.53 -4.24
CA ARG A 3 -10.54 -2.87 -3.72
C ARG A 3 -9.43 -3.41 -2.82
N SER A 4 -8.18 -3.07 -3.11
CA SER A 4 -7.03 -3.49 -2.31
C SER A 4 -5.89 -2.50 -2.47
N ILE A 5 -5.21 -2.17 -1.39
CA ILE A 5 -3.88 -1.55 -1.41
C ILE A 5 -2.91 -2.59 -0.84
N ILE A 6 -1.76 -2.75 -1.47
CA ILE A 6 -0.73 -3.71 -1.09
C ILE A 6 0.62 -3.02 -1.10
N GLY A 7 1.38 -3.14 -0.01
CA GLY A 7 2.73 -2.62 0.13
C GLY A 7 3.75 -3.74 0.30
N TYR A 8 4.90 -3.62 -0.35
CA TYR A 8 6.01 -4.55 -0.26
C TYR A 8 7.33 -3.81 -0.06
N ARG A 9 8.26 -4.46 0.64
CA ARG A 9 9.69 -4.17 0.57
C ARG A 9 10.35 -5.28 -0.23
N LEU A 10 11.16 -4.92 -1.22
CA LEU A 10 12.06 -5.82 -1.91
C LEU A 10 13.50 -5.55 -1.44
N PRO A 11 14.12 -6.48 -0.70
CA PRO A 11 15.49 -6.31 -0.22
C PRO A 11 16.50 -6.19 -1.37
N HIS A 12 17.54 -5.40 -1.18
CA HIS A 12 18.67 -5.36 -2.11
C HIS A 12 19.32 -6.75 -2.24
N GLY A 13 19.40 -7.29 -3.47
CA GLY A 13 20.06 -8.58 -3.72
C GLY A 13 19.17 -9.80 -3.92
N HIS A 14 17.87 -9.63 -4.19
CA HIS A 14 16.91 -10.68 -4.64
C HIS A 14 16.32 -11.59 -3.56
N GLY A 15 16.27 -11.12 -2.30
CA GLY A 15 15.44 -11.79 -1.28
C GLY A 15 13.94 -11.76 -1.67
N PRO A 16 13.11 -12.68 -1.14
CA PRO A 16 11.69 -12.64 -1.43
C PRO A 16 11.09 -11.30 -0.98
N ALA A 17 10.14 -10.77 -1.77
CA ALA A 17 9.43 -9.55 -1.40
C ALA A 17 8.72 -9.75 -0.04
N GLN A 18 8.99 -8.84 0.88
CA GLN A 18 8.38 -8.83 2.20
C GLN A 18 7.08 -8.01 2.14
N LEU A 19 5.95 -8.65 2.47
CA LEU A 19 4.68 -7.96 2.56
C LEU A 19 4.70 -6.99 3.76
N LEU A 20 4.56 -5.70 3.48
CA LEU A 20 4.38 -4.68 4.52
C LEU A 20 2.91 -4.63 4.96
N GLY A 21 1.99 -4.77 4.02
CA GLY A 21 0.58 -4.83 4.36
C GLY A 21 -0.34 -4.97 3.16
N ARG A 22 -1.54 -5.50 3.40
CA ARG A 22 -2.64 -5.55 2.45
C ARG A 22 -3.94 -5.18 3.15
N VAL A 23 -4.70 -4.27 2.57
CA VAL A 23 -5.98 -3.84 3.15
C VAL A 23 -6.97 -3.37 2.09
N ASN A 24 -8.26 -3.50 2.38
CA ASN A 24 -9.32 -2.87 1.61
C ASN A 24 -9.42 -1.39 1.99
N PRO A 25 -9.19 -0.43 1.07
CA PRO A 25 -9.18 1.00 1.37
C PRO A 25 -10.56 1.59 1.71
N GLN A 26 -11.64 0.80 1.59
CA GLN A 26 -12.99 1.17 2.02
C GLN A 26 -13.21 0.94 3.54
N LEU A 27 -12.30 0.23 4.22
CA LEU A 27 -12.28 0.12 5.68
C LEU A 27 -11.77 1.43 6.30
N PRO A 28 -11.94 1.64 7.63
CA PRO A 28 -11.42 2.83 8.29
C PRO A 28 -9.93 3.06 7.98
N GLN A 29 -9.60 4.27 7.50
CA GLN A 29 -8.25 4.62 7.04
C GLN A 29 -7.44 5.17 8.22
N ALA A 30 -6.91 4.25 9.04
CA ALA A 30 -6.03 4.56 10.17
C ALA A 30 -4.66 3.90 9.99
N PHE A 31 -3.73 4.22 10.90
CA PHE A 31 -2.51 3.45 11.01
C PHE A 31 -2.78 2.13 11.73
N TYR A 32 -2.32 1.04 11.11
CA TYR A 32 -2.41 -0.31 11.64
C TYR A 32 -1.00 -0.89 11.77
N PRO A 33 -0.70 -1.63 12.85
CA PRO A 33 0.51 -2.43 12.93
C PRO A 33 0.61 -3.40 11.75
N LEU A 34 1.83 -3.69 11.27
CA LEU A 34 2.08 -4.54 10.11
C LEU A 34 1.37 -5.90 10.20
N LYS A 35 1.39 -6.55 11.37
CA LYS A 35 0.67 -7.82 11.62
C LYS A 35 -0.83 -7.76 11.37
N GLN A 36 -1.47 -6.62 11.66
CA GLN A 36 -2.91 -6.44 11.39
C GLN A 36 -3.20 -6.26 9.89
N LEU A 37 -2.17 -5.94 9.10
CA LEU A 37 -2.23 -5.80 7.64
C LEU A 37 -1.76 -7.07 6.92
N HIS A 38 -1.81 -8.24 7.57
CA HIS A 38 -1.38 -9.53 7.04
C HIS A 38 0.14 -9.66 6.79
N SER A 39 0.97 -8.74 7.31
CA SER A 39 2.41 -8.94 7.34
C SER A 39 2.80 -9.99 8.37
N GLU A 40 3.88 -10.73 8.10
CA GLU A 40 4.47 -11.66 9.07
C GLU A 40 5.41 -10.94 10.07
N PHE A 41 5.70 -9.66 9.84
CA PHE A 41 6.68 -8.88 10.60
C PHE A 41 6.00 -7.93 11.60
N ASP A 42 6.63 -7.71 12.77
CA ASP A 42 6.24 -6.63 13.71
C ASP A 42 6.81 -5.27 13.30
N GLY A 43 7.95 -5.29 12.61
CA GLY A 43 8.69 -4.15 12.09
C GLY A 43 9.60 -4.63 10.96
N VAL A 44 9.91 -3.74 10.02
CA VAL A 44 10.77 -4.05 8.87
C VAL A 44 11.86 -2.98 8.80
N GLU A 45 13.12 -3.40 8.81
CA GLU A 45 14.25 -2.52 8.51
C GLU A 45 14.31 -2.27 7.01
N VAL A 46 14.46 -1.02 6.60
CA VAL A 46 14.63 -0.61 5.20
C VAL A 46 16.03 -0.03 5.05
N GLY A 47 16.85 -0.68 4.23
CA GLY A 47 18.20 -0.25 3.89
C GLY A 47 18.23 0.65 2.65
N ASP A 48 19.38 1.28 2.40
CA ASP A 48 19.56 2.31 1.37
C ASP A 48 19.21 1.85 -0.06
N ASP A 49 19.40 0.56 -0.36
CA ASP A 49 19.17 0.00 -1.69
C ASP A 49 17.91 -0.89 -1.79
N ASP A 50 17.07 -0.89 -0.77
CA ASP A 50 15.80 -1.61 -0.80
C ASP A 50 14.76 -0.87 -1.63
N ILE A 51 13.89 -1.62 -2.30
CA ILE A 51 12.81 -1.04 -3.10
C ILE A 51 11.49 -1.18 -2.35
N ILE A 52 10.82 -0.06 -2.09
CA ILE A 52 9.43 -0.05 -1.62
C ILE A 52 8.50 -0.02 -2.83
N MET A 53 7.57 -0.98 -2.88
CA MET A 53 6.58 -1.10 -3.95
C MET A 53 5.17 -1.03 -3.37
N ALA A 54 4.29 -0.29 -4.04
CA ALA A 54 2.88 -0.25 -3.73
C ALA A 54 2.04 -0.67 -4.96
N ARG A 55 0.95 -1.38 -4.71
CA ARG A 55 -0.05 -1.72 -5.72
C ARG A 55 -1.44 -1.42 -5.19
N CYS A 56 -2.14 -0.51 -5.87
CA CYS A 56 -3.58 -0.32 -5.68
C CYS A 56 -4.35 -1.07 -6.76
N VAL A 57 -5.39 -1.79 -6.35
CA VAL A 57 -6.32 -2.50 -7.22
C VAL A 57 -7.64 -1.75 -7.19
N TYR A 58 -8.13 -1.35 -8.36
CA TYR A 58 -9.39 -0.63 -8.52
C TYR A 58 -10.40 -1.47 -9.31
N ASP A 59 -11.67 -1.21 -9.07
CA ASP A 59 -12.77 -1.75 -9.86
C ASP A 59 -13.57 -0.59 -10.46
N SER A 60 -13.44 -0.42 -11.77
CA SER A 60 -14.09 0.62 -12.56
C SER A 60 -15.33 0.14 -13.30
N THR A 61 -15.82 -1.08 -13.05
CA THR A 61 -16.97 -1.66 -13.77
C THR A 61 -18.26 -0.83 -13.67
N SER A 62 -18.39 -0.01 -12.64
CA SER A 62 -19.53 0.89 -12.42
C SER A 62 -19.33 2.32 -12.97
N LYS A 63 -18.19 2.62 -13.58
CA LYS A 63 -17.88 3.96 -14.10
C LYS A 63 -18.20 4.05 -15.59
N THR A 64 -18.80 5.17 -15.98
CA THR A 64 -19.19 5.46 -17.38
C THR A 64 -18.22 6.40 -18.08
N GLN A 65 -17.24 6.94 -17.36
CA GLN A 65 -16.21 7.84 -17.85
C GLN A 65 -14.88 7.45 -17.21
N ASP A 66 -13.77 7.85 -17.84
CA ASP A 66 -12.43 7.64 -17.30
C ASP A 66 -12.27 8.38 -15.96
N VAL A 67 -11.64 7.71 -15.00
CA VAL A 67 -11.36 8.27 -13.68
C VAL A 67 -9.86 8.50 -13.56
N GLY A 68 -9.49 9.77 -13.43
CA GLY A 68 -8.10 10.20 -13.25
C GLY A 68 -7.67 10.19 -11.78
N MET A 69 -6.38 10.48 -11.55
CA MET A 69 -5.87 10.75 -10.20
C MET A 69 -6.13 12.20 -9.82
N GLY A 70 -6.62 12.45 -8.59
CA GLY A 70 -6.97 13.79 -8.17
C GLY A 70 -7.55 13.88 -6.75
N PRO A 71 -7.81 15.09 -6.25
CA PRO A 71 -8.21 15.33 -4.87
C PRO A 71 -9.74 15.30 -4.66
N THR A 72 -10.54 15.20 -5.72
CA THR A 72 -12.00 15.25 -5.60
C THR A 72 -12.59 13.86 -5.42
N HIS A 73 -13.85 13.79 -5.00
CA HIS A 73 -14.59 12.52 -4.91
C HIS A 73 -14.89 11.86 -6.27
N HIS A 74 -14.67 12.58 -7.38
CA HIS A 74 -14.78 12.04 -8.74
C HIS A 74 -13.47 11.42 -9.23
N ASP A 75 -12.36 11.73 -8.57
CA ASP A 75 -11.04 11.21 -8.89
C ASP A 75 -10.72 9.98 -8.01
N GLU A 76 -9.62 9.30 -8.33
CA GLU A 76 -9.05 8.26 -7.47
C GLU A 76 -7.69 8.67 -6.90
N MET A 77 -7.29 7.96 -5.85
CA MET A 77 -5.99 8.13 -5.20
C MET A 77 -5.38 6.76 -4.91
N CYS A 78 -4.06 6.64 -5.08
CA CYS A 78 -3.29 5.47 -4.64
C CYS A 78 -2.28 5.91 -3.59
N ASN A 79 -2.69 5.88 -2.32
CA ASN A 79 -1.84 6.33 -1.22
C ASN A 79 -1.46 5.14 -0.33
N LEU A 80 -0.16 5.00 -0.05
CA LEU A 80 0.37 4.09 0.96
C LEU A 80 1.17 4.93 1.96
N TYR A 81 0.66 5.07 3.18
CA TYR A 81 1.35 5.78 4.26
C TYR A 81 2.12 4.78 5.12
N ILE A 82 3.44 4.93 5.21
CA ILE A 82 4.32 4.08 6.02
C ILE A 82 4.81 4.91 7.20
N MET A 83 4.49 4.45 8.41
CA MET A 83 5.04 5.03 9.63
C MET A 83 6.37 4.34 9.95
N TYR A 84 7.42 5.12 10.16
CA TYR A 84 8.77 4.63 10.45
C TYR A 84 9.46 5.53 11.48
N HIS A 85 10.57 5.05 12.02
CA HIS A 85 11.53 5.85 12.77
C HIS A 85 12.92 5.62 12.19
N SER A 86 13.79 6.64 12.24
CA SER A 86 15.23 6.49 11.99
C SER A 86 15.99 6.51 13.30
N ARG A 87 17.25 6.06 13.27
CA ARG A 87 18.21 6.39 14.33
C ARG A 87 18.67 7.84 14.18
#